data_AF-A0A916Q0X6-F1
#
_entry.id   AF-A0A916Q0X6-F1
#
_cell.length_a   1.000
_cell.length_b   1.000
_cell.length_c   1.000
_cell.angle_alpha   90.00
_cell.angle_beta   90.00
_cell.angle_gamma   90.00
#
_symmetry.space_group_name_H-M   'P 1'
#
loop_
_entity.id
_entity.type
_entity.pdbx_description
1 polymer ?
#
loop_
_entity_poly.entity_id
_entity_poly.type
_entity_poly.pdbx_seq_one_letter_code
_entity_poly.pdbx_strand_id
1 'polypeptide(L)'
;MRRKQFLQFGAGAIALFSLDRLGKNAVQAQDFADFAKTSSREKLCSRVLTGRIDRIMGDGATSEVQLLRLLRLNKAPLNLYGDLPAIYREEAAIEGVNYDIAFCQMCLETGFLQFDGDVQPEQNNFGGIGAIGNGARGDSFSDRRIGIRAQIQHLKAYATAKPLVQPLVDPRFSLIKRGTAPLVGQLAGRWAEDTNYDKKIMAILRRLYELSGFFA
;
A
#
# COMPACT_ATOMS: atom_id res chain seq x y z
N MET A 1 49.99 33.39 18.90
CA MET A 1 49.14 32.95 20.03
C MET A 1 47.69 33.05 19.57
N ARG A 2 46.76 32.09 19.59
CA ARG A 2 46.62 30.68 20.01
C ARG A 2 45.59 30.08 19.02
N ARG A 3 45.89 29.01 18.28
CA ARG A 3 45.49 27.59 18.49
C ARG A 3 44.06 27.34 19.03
N LYS A 4 43.29 26.65 18.17
CA LYS A 4 42.33 25.52 18.37
C LYS A 4 41.33 25.59 19.54
N GLN A 5 40.06 25.34 19.21
CA GLN A 5 39.32 24.22 19.79
C GLN A 5 38.26 23.68 18.81
N PHE A 6 38.33 22.36 18.60
CA PHE A 6 37.29 21.51 18.03
C PHE A 6 36.05 21.56 18.92
N LEU A 7 34.87 21.51 18.32
CA LEU A 7 33.65 21.00 18.95
C LEU A 7 33.01 19.99 18.02
N GLN A 8 33.15 18.74 18.44
CA GLN A 8 32.55 17.53 17.90
C GLN A 8 31.20 17.37 18.61
N PHE A 9 30.11 17.43 17.84
CA PHE A 9 28.75 17.01 18.21
C PHE A 9 28.10 16.64 16.87
N GLY A 10 27.48 15.51 16.62
CA GLY A 10 27.04 14.37 17.42
C GLY A 10 25.97 13.72 16.53
N ALA A 11 26.07 12.43 16.25
CA ALA A 11 25.04 11.70 15.52
C ALA A 11 23.71 11.82 16.30
N GLY A 12 22.70 12.47 15.73
CA GLY A 12 21.49 12.74 16.49
C GLY A 12 20.46 13.59 15.76
N ALA A 13 19.87 13.06 14.70
CA ALA A 13 18.52 13.40 14.25
C ALA A 13 18.02 12.31 13.28
N ILE A 14 18.15 11.04 13.67
CA ILE A 14 17.41 9.95 13.04
C ILE A 14 16.01 9.99 13.66
N ALA A 15 15.01 10.16 12.81
CA ALA A 15 13.60 10.15 13.11
C ALA A 15 13.23 9.04 14.11
N LEU A 16 13.09 9.45 15.38
CA LEU A 16 12.46 8.68 16.44
C LEU A 16 10.96 8.95 16.38
N PHE A 17 10.33 8.62 15.25
CA PHE A 17 8.87 8.60 15.15
C PHE A 17 8.37 7.25 15.66
N SER A 18 8.20 7.23 16.98
CA SER A 18 7.13 6.56 17.72
C SER A 18 6.64 5.21 17.16
N LEU A 19 7.26 4.14 17.66
CA LEU A 19 6.63 2.82 17.90
C LEU A 19 5.61 2.88 19.06
N ASP A 20 5.02 4.04 19.33
CA ASP A 20 4.23 4.35 20.53
C ASP A 20 2.88 4.95 20.15
N ARG A 21 2.16 4.29 19.23
CA ARG A 21 0.73 4.55 19.00
C ARG A 21 -0.03 3.41 18.32
N LEU A 22 0.38 2.17 18.57
CA LEU A 22 -0.52 1.02 18.51
C LEU A 22 -1.07 0.82 19.91
N GLY A 23 -2.39 0.84 20.05
CA GLY A 23 -3.06 0.57 21.33
C GLY A 23 -2.49 -0.68 21.99
N LYS A 24 -2.37 -0.65 23.32
CA LYS A 24 -1.79 -1.69 24.20
C LYS A 24 -2.49 -3.05 24.07
N ASN A 25 -2.29 -3.74 22.96
CA ASN A 25 -2.54 -5.16 22.80
C ASN A 25 -1.28 -5.77 22.20
N ALA A 26 -0.46 -6.36 23.07
CA ALA A 26 0.76 -7.09 22.71
C ALA A 26 0.51 -8.20 21.67
N VAL A 27 -0.76 -8.59 21.45
CA VAL A 27 -1.19 -9.57 20.46
C VAL A 27 -0.92 -9.11 19.01
N GLN A 28 -1.11 -7.83 18.67
CA GLN A 28 -0.98 -7.38 17.26
C GLN A 28 0.46 -7.13 16.82
N ALA A 29 1.33 -6.63 17.70
CA ALA A 29 2.75 -6.44 17.38
C ALA A 29 3.48 -7.79 17.26
N GLN A 30 3.09 -8.78 18.07
CA GLN A 30 3.60 -10.15 17.95
C GLN A 30 3.17 -10.79 16.63
N ASP A 31 1.94 -10.59 16.17
CA ASP A 31 1.46 -11.12 14.88
C ASP A 31 2.28 -10.59 13.68
N PHE A 32 2.71 -9.31 13.71
CA PHE A 32 3.62 -8.75 12.70
C PHE A 32 5.08 -9.21 12.87
N ALA A 33 5.53 -9.45 14.12
CA ALA A 33 6.89 -9.90 14.41
C ALA A 33 7.08 -11.41 14.16
N ASP A 34 6.07 -12.23 14.39
CA ASP A 34 6.07 -13.67 14.06
C ASP A 34 5.88 -13.90 12.55
N PHE A 35 5.25 -12.97 11.82
CA PHE A 35 5.27 -12.94 10.34
C PHE A 35 6.69 -12.79 9.76
N ALA A 36 7.63 -12.18 10.50
CA ALA A 36 9.01 -12.03 10.07
C ALA A 36 9.85 -13.32 10.20
N LYS A 37 9.32 -14.39 10.82
CA LYS A 37 10.00 -15.70 10.90
C LYS A 37 9.64 -16.55 9.69
N THR A 38 10.12 -16.12 8.53
CA THR A 38 9.83 -16.75 7.24
C THR A 38 10.53 -18.12 7.12
N SER A 39 9.77 -19.19 6.91
CA SER A 39 10.23 -20.55 6.65
C SER A 39 11.15 -20.60 5.41
N SER A 40 12.09 -21.54 5.37
CA SER A 40 12.99 -21.74 4.21
C SER A 40 12.22 -21.94 2.89
N ARG A 41 10.98 -22.45 2.97
CA ARG A 41 10.07 -22.66 1.83
C ARG A 41 9.47 -21.34 1.32
N GLU A 42 9.08 -20.46 2.23
CA GLU A 42 8.58 -19.10 1.93
C GLU A 42 9.71 -18.20 1.38
N LYS A 43 10.95 -18.36 1.88
CA LYS A 43 12.14 -17.69 1.31
C LYS A 43 12.49 -18.16 -0.10
N LEU A 44 12.06 -19.36 -0.48
CA LEU A 44 12.26 -19.91 -1.82
C LEU A 44 11.11 -19.47 -2.75
N CYS A 45 9.86 -19.57 -2.31
CA CYS A 45 8.70 -19.08 -3.05
C CYS A 45 8.80 -17.57 -3.31
N SER A 46 9.19 -16.79 -2.31
CA SER A 46 9.44 -15.35 -2.49
C SER A 46 10.48 -15.09 -3.56
N ARG A 47 11.65 -15.75 -3.55
CA ARG A 47 12.68 -15.60 -4.59
C ARG A 47 12.23 -16.01 -6.00
N VAL A 48 11.43 -17.06 -6.10
CA VAL A 48 10.93 -17.58 -7.39
C VAL A 48 9.82 -16.69 -7.97
N LEU A 49 9.10 -15.96 -7.12
CA LEU A 49 7.98 -15.10 -7.52
C LEU A 49 8.34 -13.60 -7.59
N THR A 50 9.47 -13.17 -7.04
CA THR A 50 10.01 -11.82 -7.26
C THR A 50 10.14 -11.56 -8.76
N GLY A 51 9.48 -10.52 -9.28
CA GLY A 51 9.38 -10.20 -10.70
C GLY A 51 8.09 -10.68 -11.39
N ARG A 52 7.30 -11.55 -10.75
CA ARG A 52 5.99 -12.05 -11.24
C ARG A 52 4.81 -11.53 -10.43
N ILE A 53 4.91 -11.52 -9.10
CA ILE A 53 3.81 -11.12 -8.21
C ILE A 53 3.86 -9.65 -7.79
N ASP A 54 4.98 -8.97 -8.02
CA ASP A 54 5.25 -7.58 -7.62
C ASP A 54 5.09 -6.60 -8.79
N ARG A 55 4.62 -7.06 -9.96
CA ARG A 55 4.39 -6.21 -11.13
C ARG A 55 3.05 -5.51 -11.01
N ILE A 56 3.06 -4.18 -11.05
CA ILE A 56 1.85 -3.35 -10.88
C ILE A 56 0.89 -3.52 -12.05
N MET A 57 1.39 -3.66 -13.27
CA MET A 57 0.56 -3.97 -14.44
C MET A 57 0.37 -5.48 -14.61
N GLY A 58 -0.86 -5.91 -14.85
CA GLY A 58 -1.26 -7.30 -15.01
C GLY A 58 -2.55 -7.60 -14.26
N ASP A 59 -3.06 -8.82 -14.40
CA ASP A 59 -4.26 -9.25 -13.69
C ASP A 59 -3.92 -9.70 -12.27
N GLY A 60 -4.82 -9.42 -11.32
CA GLY A 60 -4.79 -10.10 -10.04
C GLY A 60 -5.19 -11.58 -10.20
N ALA A 61 -4.90 -12.37 -9.18
CA ALA A 61 -5.20 -13.79 -9.13
C ALA A 61 -6.34 -14.14 -8.16
N THR A 62 -6.64 -13.28 -7.18
CA THR A 62 -7.63 -13.62 -6.14
C THR A 62 -9.07 -13.30 -6.53
N SER A 63 -10.03 -14.03 -5.95
CA SER A 63 -11.47 -13.78 -6.07
C SER A 63 -11.97 -12.75 -5.06
N GLU A 64 -13.17 -12.20 -5.27
CA GLU A 64 -13.83 -11.30 -4.32
C GLU A 64 -13.95 -11.90 -2.91
N VAL A 65 -14.27 -13.20 -2.83
CA VAL A 65 -14.39 -13.91 -1.55
C VAL A 65 -13.05 -13.96 -0.81
N GLN A 66 -11.94 -14.11 -1.52
CA GLN A 66 -10.60 -14.12 -0.92
C GLN A 66 -10.19 -12.74 -0.41
N LEU A 67 -10.47 -11.68 -1.19
CA LEU A 67 -10.28 -10.29 -0.75
C LEU A 67 -11.16 -9.94 0.46
N LEU A 68 -12.43 -10.34 0.46
CA LEU A 68 -13.34 -10.21 1.60
C LEU A 68 -12.84 -10.95 2.83
N ARG A 69 -12.30 -12.17 2.65
CA ARG A 69 -11.71 -12.95 3.74
C ARG A 69 -10.53 -12.22 4.37
N LEU A 70 -9.66 -11.60 3.57
CA LEU A 70 -8.56 -10.78 4.07
C LEU A 70 -9.08 -9.63 4.95
N LEU A 71 -10.07 -8.87 4.48
CA LEU A 71 -10.66 -7.78 5.24
C LEU A 71 -11.31 -8.27 6.55
N ARG A 72 -12.09 -9.36 6.48
CA ARG A 72 -12.75 -9.95 7.65
C ARG A 72 -11.76 -10.35 8.73
N LEU A 73 -10.66 -11.02 8.35
CA LEU A 73 -9.64 -11.48 9.29
C LEU A 73 -8.85 -10.32 9.94
N ASN A 74 -8.89 -9.13 9.33
CA ASN A 74 -8.27 -7.92 9.87
C ASN A 74 -9.31 -6.94 10.44
N LYS A 75 -10.52 -7.41 10.77
CA LYS A 75 -11.57 -6.65 11.46
C LYS A 75 -12.03 -5.37 10.74
N ALA A 76 -11.92 -5.33 9.42
CA ALA A 76 -12.45 -4.21 8.63
C ALA A 76 -13.98 -4.10 8.81
N PRO A 77 -14.56 -2.87 8.78
CA PRO A 77 -16.00 -2.66 8.91
C PRO A 77 -16.74 -3.03 7.62
N LEU A 78 -16.97 -4.33 7.41
CA LEU A 78 -17.56 -4.88 6.18
C LEU A 78 -19.00 -4.42 5.90
N ASN A 79 -19.72 -3.96 6.92
CA ASN A 79 -21.04 -3.36 6.73
C ASN A 79 -20.98 -2.04 5.92
N LEU A 80 -19.82 -1.37 5.89
CA LEU A 80 -19.60 -0.13 5.14
C LEU A 80 -18.88 -0.38 3.80
N TYR A 81 -17.95 -1.33 3.79
CA TYR A 81 -16.97 -1.51 2.70
C TYR A 81 -16.94 -2.93 2.09
N GLY A 82 -17.97 -3.73 2.32
CA GLY A 82 -18.06 -5.09 1.77
C GLY A 82 -18.13 -5.15 0.23
N ASP A 83 -18.41 -4.03 -0.42
CA ASP A 83 -18.46 -3.86 -1.87
C ASP A 83 -17.10 -3.55 -2.52
N LEU A 84 -16.11 -3.07 -1.74
CA LEU A 84 -14.82 -2.63 -2.29
C LEU A 84 -14.10 -3.73 -3.10
N PRO A 85 -14.06 -5.01 -2.68
CA PRO A 85 -13.42 -6.07 -3.47
C PRO A 85 -13.90 -6.15 -4.93
N ALA A 86 -15.20 -6.00 -5.17
CA ALA A 86 -15.77 -5.99 -6.51
C ALA A 86 -15.32 -4.74 -7.29
N ILE A 87 -15.41 -3.57 -6.66
CA ILE A 87 -15.03 -2.29 -7.28
C ILE A 87 -13.54 -2.27 -7.67
N TYR A 88 -12.65 -2.78 -6.83
CA TYR A 88 -11.22 -2.90 -7.14
C TYR A 88 -10.95 -3.79 -8.36
N ARG A 89 -11.61 -4.96 -8.41
CA ARG A 89 -11.47 -5.88 -9.54
C ARG A 89 -11.92 -5.23 -10.83
N GLU A 90 -13.07 -4.55 -10.82
CA GLU A 90 -13.60 -3.85 -11.99
C GLU A 90 -12.70 -2.71 -12.47
N GLU A 91 -12.41 -1.73 -11.60
CA GLU A 91 -11.66 -0.54 -11.99
C GLU A 91 -10.22 -0.88 -12.39
N ALA A 92 -9.56 -1.80 -11.68
CA ALA A 92 -8.19 -2.17 -11.99
C ALA A 92 -8.09 -3.03 -13.26
N ALA A 93 -9.04 -3.95 -13.49
CA ALA A 93 -9.07 -4.76 -14.72
C ALA A 93 -9.23 -3.89 -15.97
N ILE A 94 -10.08 -2.86 -15.92
CA ILE A 94 -10.25 -1.90 -17.03
C ILE A 94 -8.92 -1.20 -17.37
N GLU A 95 -8.14 -0.82 -16.36
CA GLU A 95 -6.88 -0.12 -16.56
C GLU A 95 -5.67 -1.05 -16.79
N GLY A 96 -5.85 -2.36 -16.56
CA GLY A 96 -4.81 -3.38 -16.61
C GLY A 96 -3.86 -3.37 -15.41
N VAL A 97 -4.30 -2.84 -14.28
CA VAL A 97 -3.57 -2.79 -13.02
C VAL A 97 -3.92 -4.01 -12.18
N ASN A 98 -2.94 -4.57 -11.49
CA ASN A 98 -3.13 -5.73 -10.64
C ASN A 98 -3.98 -5.35 -9.42
N TYR A 99 -5.23 -5.83 -9.39
CA TYR A 99 -6.18 -5.52 -8.32
C TYR A 99 -5.73 -6.07 -6.96
N ASP A 100 -4.97 -7.16 -6.89
CA ASP A 100 -4.46 -7.68 -5.60
C ASP A 100 -3.46 -6.72 -4.99
N ILE A 101 -2.56 -6.16 -5.81
CA ILE A 101 -1.58 -5.16 -5.37
C ILE A 101 -2.29 -3.88 -4.93
N ALA A 102 -3.20 -3.35 -5.75
CA ALA A 102 -3.94 -2.13 -5.44
C ALA A 102 -4.78 -2.28 -4.15
N PHE A 103 -5.40 -3.44 -3.96
CA PHE A 103 -6.18 -3.74 -2.77
C PHE A 103 -5.30 -3.89 -1.52
N CYS A 104 -4.15 -4.57 -1.63
CA CYS A 104 -3.20 -4.68 -0.53
C CYS A 104 -2.59 -3.33 -0.15
N GLN A 105 -2.32 -2.47 -1.15
CA GLN A 105 -1.90 -1.09 -0.93
C GLN A 105 -2.98 -0.33 -0.16
N MET A 106 -4.26 -0.42 -0.55
CA MET A 106 -5.35 0.21 0.20
C MET A 106 -5.42 -0.28 1.65
N CYS A 107 -5.25 -1.59 1.88
CA CYS A 107 -5.24 -2.14 3.23
C CYS A 107 -4.14 -1.50 4.09
N LEU A 108 -2.98 -1.20 3.48
CA LEU A 108 -1.89 -0.50 4.16
C LEU A 108 -2.24 0.97 4.44
N GLU A 109 -2.68 1.71 3.43
CA GLU A 109 -2.94 3.15 3.51
C GLU A 109 -4.07 3.51 4.51
N THR A 110 -5.04 2.61 4.66
CA THR A 110 -6.25 2.84 5.47
C THR A 110 -6.25 2.09 6.79
N GLY A 111 -5.21 1.31 7.10
CA GLY A 111 -5.20 0.44 8.27
C GLY A 111 -6.32 -0.61 8.22
N PHE A 112 -6.53 -1.24 7.06
CA PHE A 112 -7.68 -2.12 6.77
C PHE A 112 -9.03 -1.43 6.97
N LEU A 113 -9.16 -0.22 6.41
CA LEU A 113 -10.39 0.59 6.41
C LEU A 113 -10.83 1.04 7.82
N GLN A 114 -9.88 1.10 8.75
CA GLN A 114 -10.09 1.65 10.09
C GLN A 114 -9.77 3.15 10.16
N PHE A 115 -8.99 3.66 9.21
CA PHE A 115 -8.66 5.08 9.05
C PHE A 115 -8.07 5.71 10.32
N ASP A 116 -7.11 5.00 10.93
CA ASP A 116 -6.36 5.46 12.11
C ASP A 116 -5.18 6.40 11.78
N GLY A 117 -4.97 6.69 10.48
CA GLY A 117 -3.91 7.56 9.96
C GLY A 117 -4.39 8.94 9.47
N ASP A 118 -3.66 9.51 8.52
CA ASP A 118 -3.92 10.86 7.99
C ASP A 118 -5.15 10.93 7.07
N VAL A 119 -5.53 9.81 6.44
CA VAL A 119 -6.72 9.71 5.60
C VAL A 119 -7.95 9.44 6.45
N GLN A 120 -9.01 10.20 6.23
CA GLN A 120 -10.31 10.03 6.85
C GLN A 120 -11.31 9.31 5.93
N PRO A 121 -12.28 8.56 6.47
CA PRO A 121 -13.28 7.82 5.70
C PRO A 121 -14.02 8.68 4.65
N GLU A 122 -14.35 9.92 5.00
CA GLU A 122 -15.15 10.83 4.17
C GLU A 122 -14.40 11.30 2.91
N GLN A 123 -13.08 11.14 2.88
CA GLN A 123 -12.26 11.53 1.73
C GLN A 123 -12.36 10.55 0.57
N ASN A 124 -12.84 9.30 0.81
CA ASN A 124 -12.76 8.21 -0.17
C ASN A 124 -11.34 8.02 -0.76
N ASN A 125 -10.28 8.40 -0.04
CA ASN A 125 -8.92 8.40 -0.56
C ASN A 125 -8.16 7.14 -0.15
N PHE A 126 -8.49 6.02 -0.78
CA PHE A 126 -7.95 4.71 -0.43
C PHE A 126 -6.46 4.51 -0.76
N GLY A 127 -5.89 5.39 -1.59
CA GLY A 127 -4.47 5.34 -1.97
C GLY A 127 -3.56 6.29 -1.20
N GLY A 128 -4.08 7.06 -0.24
CA GLY A 128 -3.28 8.07 0.46
C GLY A 128 -2.78 9.21 -0.46
N ILE A 129 -3.47 9.47 -1.58
CA ILE A 129 -3.02 10.40 -2.61
C ILE A 129 -2.96 11.81 -2.01
N GLY A 130 -1.76 12.37 -1.92
CA GLY A 130 -1.53 13.71 -1.39
C GLY A 130 -1.46 13.83 0.11
N ALA A 131 -1.56 12.73 0.84
CA ALA A 131 -1.26 12.73 2.26
C ALA A 131 0.26 12.90 2.43
N ILE A 132 0.68 14.03 3.00
CA ILE A 132 2.11 14.35 3.23
C ILE A 132 2.52 14.15 4.69
N GLY A 133 1.65 13.53 5.51
CA GLY A 133 1.85 13.39 6.95
C GLY A 133 1.48 14.64 7.75
N ASN A 134 1.57 14.54 9.08
CA ASN A 134 1.35 15.63 10.05
C ASN A 134 -0.04 16.31 9.97
N GLY A 135 -1.09 15.56 9.59
CA GLY A 135 -2.46 16.08 9.55
C GLY A 135 -2.79 16.98 8.36
N ALA A 136 -1.87 17.10 7.38
CA ALA A 136 -2.20 17.70 6.09
C ALA A 136 -3.16 16.78 5.35
N ARG A 137 -4.39 17.26 5.10
CA ARG A 137 -5.44 16.49 4.44
C ARG A 137 -5.00 16.14 3.02
N GLY A 138 -4.94 14.84 2.71
CA GLY A 138 -4.83 14.36 1.34
C GLY A 138 -6.04 14.76 0.49
N ASP A 139 -6.05 14.35 -0.78
CA ASP A 139 -7.18 14.66 -1.65
C ASP A 139 -8.47 13.98 -1.17
N SER A 140 -9.60 14.48 -1.67
CA SER A 140 -10.92 13.91 -1.42
C SER A 140 -11.63 13.64 -2.74
N PHE A 141 -12.38 12.54 -2.78
CA PHE A 141 -13.11 12.09 -3.96
C PHE A 141 -14.60 11.99 -3.65
N SER A 142 -15.42 12.23 -4.67
CA SER A 142 -16.89 12.33 -4.55
C SER A 142 -17.53 11.07 -3.98
N ASP A 143 -16.98 9.90 -4.33
CA ASP A 143 -17.45 8.60 -3.89
C ASP A 143 -16.32 7.57 -3.91
N ARG A 144 -16.62 6.40 -3.35
CA ARG A 144 -15.68 5.30 -3.20
C ARG A 144 -15.10 4.80 -4.53
N ARG A 145 -15.90 4.77 -5.60
CA ARG A 145 -15.46 4.26 -6.92
C ARG A 145 -14.53 5.26 -7.57
N ILE A 146 -14.81 6.55 -7.48
CA ILE A 146 -13.91 7.61 -7.98
C ILE A 146 -12.58 7.61 -7.21
N GLY A 147 -12.62 7.42 -5.90
CA GLY A 147 -11.43 7.27 -5.08
C GLY A 147 -10.56 6.07 -5.46
N ILE A 148 -11.18 4.90 -5.66
CA ILE A 148 -10.47 3.71 -6.15
C ILE A 148 -9.91 3.97 -7.54
N ARG A 149 -10.69 4.55 -8.46
CA ARG A 149 -10.21 4.88 -9.81
C ARG A 149 -8.99 5.79 -9.77
N ALA A 150 -8.99 6.81 -8.91
CA ALA A 150 -7.84 7.70 -8.77
C ALA A 150 -6.59 6.92 -8.33
N GLN A 151 -6.70 6.02 -7.35
CA GLN A 151 -5.59 5.16 -6.95
C GLN A 151 -5.09 4.27 -8.09
N ILE A 152 -6.00 3.63 -8.83
CA ILE A 152 -5.65 2.79 -9.98
C ILE A 152 -4.91 3.60 -11.07
N GLN A 153 -5.38 4.82 -11.36
CA GLN A 153 -4.73 5.72 -12.30
C GLN A 153 -3.34 6.13 -11.80
N HIS A 154 -3.18 6.42 -10.51
CA HIS A 154 -1.90 6.76 -9.90
C HIS A 154 -0.89 5.61 -10.02
N LEU A 155 -1.32 4.37 -9.71
CA LEU A 155 -0.51 3.16 -9.91
C LEU A 155 -0.12 2.97 -11.37
N LYS A 156 -1.07 3.14 -12.30
CA LYS A 156 -0.82 3.03 -13.73
C LYS A 156 0.17 4.09 -14.23
N ALA A 157 0.11 5.32 -13.70
CA ALA A 157 1.05 6.38 -14.02
C ALA A 157 2.48 5.96 -13.68
N TYR A 158 2.72 5.46 -12.46
CA TYR A 158 4.03 4.93 -12.07
C TYR A 158 4.46 3.74 -12.91
N ALA A 159 3.54 2.82 -13.21
CA ALA A 159 3.91 1.53 -13.77
C ALA A 159 4.11 1.53 -15.29
N THR A 160 3.46 2.43 -16.04
CA THR A 160 3.52 2.44 -17.51
C THR A 160 3.23 3.82 -18.12
N ALA A 161 3.61 3.98 -19.39
CA ALA A 161 3.25 5.12 -20.23
C ALA A 161 1.97 4.90 -21.07
N LYS A 162 1.34 3.71 -21.02
CA LYS A 162 0.11 3.41 -21.77
C LYS A 162 -1.04 4.35 -21.40
N PRO A 163 -1.86 4.85 -22.33
CA PRO A 163 -2.95 5.78 -22.01
C PRO A 163 -3.95 5.18 -20.98
N LEU A 164 -4.64 6.06 -20.27
CA LEU A 164 -5.79 5.68 -19.44
C LEU A 164 -6.93 5.18 -20.33
N VAL A 165 -7.71 4.26 -19.81
CA VAL A 165 -8.93 3.76 -20.48
C VAL A 165 -10.15 4.54 -19.98
N GLN A 166 -10.20 4.82 -18.69
CA GLN A 166 -11.26 5.60 -18.06
C GLN A 166 -10.93 7.11 -18.02
N PRO A 167 -11.95 7.97 -17.83
CA PRO A 167 -11.74 9.40 -17.61
C PRO A 167 -10.78 9.66 -16.45
N LEU A 168 -9.85 10.60 -16.65
CA LEU A 168 -8.88 11.01 -15.63
C LEU A 168 -9.60 11.64 -14.43
N VAL A 169 -9.35 11.10 -13.24
CA VAL A 169 -9.87 11.61 -11.95
C VAL A 169 -8.77 11.83 -10.91
N ASP A 170 -7.59 11.23 -11.10
CA ASP A 170 -6.41 11.51 -10.25
C ASP A 170 -5.85 12.92 -10.55
N PRO A 171 -5.97 13.88 -9.60
CA PRO A 171 -5.53 15.25 -9.82
C PRO A 171 -3.99 15.38 -9.87
N ARG A 172 -3.25 14.34 -9.45
CA ARG A 172 -1.78 14.31 -9.47
C ARG A 172 -1.21 13.48 -10.62
N PHE A 173 -2.04 12.93 -11.49
CA PHE A 173 -1.59 12.06 -12.59
C PHE A 173 -0.53 12.71 -13.47
N SER A 174 -0.66 14.01 -13.76
CA SER A 174 0.30 14.78 -14.56
C SER A 174 1.61 15.11 -13.85
N LEU A 175 1.66 14.98 -12.51
CA LEU A 175 2.85 15.24 -11.71
C LEU A 175 3.80 14.04 -11.71
N ILE A 176 3.30 12.84 -12.05
CA ILE A 176 4.11 11.62 -12.11
C ILE A 176 4.85 11.54 -13.44
N LYS A 177 6.17 11.40 -13.38
CA LYS A 177 6.93 10.93 -14.55
C LYS A 177 6.57 9.47 -14.82
N ARG A 178 5.85 9.26 -15.92
CA ARG A 178 5.20 7.98 -16.23
C ARG A 178 6.18 6.83 -16.46
N GLY A 179 5.81 5.62 -16.04
CA GLY A 179 6.58 4.40 -16.25
C GLY A 179 7.89 4.29 -15.45
N THR A 180 8.02 5.04 -14.36
CA THR A 180 9.24 5.09 -13.53
C THR A 180 9.32 4.02 -12.45
N ALA A 181 8.20 3.35 -12.13
CA ALA A 181 8.11 2.30 -11.11
C ALA A 181 7.14 1.18 -11.53
N PRO A 182 7.51 0.31 -12.49
CA PRO A 182 6.72 -0.85 -12.89
C PRO A 182 6.52 -1.93 -11.81
N LEU A 183 7.37 -1.97 -10.79
CA LEU A 183 7.33 -2.96 -9.70
C LEU A 183 7.01 -2.31 -8.35
N VAL A 184 6.35 -3.04 -7.45
CA VAL A 184 6.03 -2.59 -6.08
C VAL A 184 7.27 -2.13 -5.32
N GLY A 185 8.40 -2.84 -5.49
CA GLY A 185 9.71 -2.49 -4.92
C GLY A 185 10.23 -1.09 -5.29
N GLN A 186 9.65 -0.47 -6.32
CA GLN A 186 10.04 0.86 -6.80
C GLN A 186 9.10 1.97 -6.31
N LEU A 187 8.03 1.63 -5.58
CA LEU A 187 7.12 2.62 -4.99
C LEU A 187 7.70 3.28 -3.74
N ALA A 188 8.61 2.61 -3.01
CA ALA A 188 9.31 3.21 -1.88
C ALA A 188 10.13 4.44 -2.33
N GLY A 189 9.97 5.56 -1.62
CA GLY A 189 10.55 6.86 -1.96
C GLY A 189 9.91 7.57 -3.16
N ARG A 190 8.85 7.00 -3.76
CA ARG A 190 8.12 7.61 -4.88
C ARG A 190 6.65 7.84 -4.57
N TRP A 191 5.98 6.81 -4.04
CA TRP A 191 4.60 6.90 -3.55
C TRP A 191 4.57 7.39 -2.11
N ALA A 192 5.39 6.76 -1.26
CA ALA A 192 5.56 7.13 0.14
C ALA A 192 7.05 7.29 0.46
N GLU A 193 7.38 8.18 1.39
CA GLU A 193 8.76 8.39 1.86
C GLU A 193 9.34 7.16 2.58
N ASP A 194 8.47 6.30 3.12
CA ASP A 194 8.87 5.10 3.84
C ASP A 194 9.68 4.13 2.95
N THR A 195 10.93 3.91 3.34
CA THR A 195 11.85 2.96 2.66
C THR A 195 11.45 1.48 2.78
N ASN A 196 10.48 1.15 3.62
CA ASN A 196 9.92 -0.20 3.75
C ASN A 196 8.50 -0.32 3.19
N TYR A 197 8.01 0.72 2.49
CA TYR A 197 6.67 0.77 1.95
C TYR A 197 6.33 -0.45 1.07
N ASP A 198 7.23 -0.79 0.16
CA ASP A 198 7.12 -1.94 -0.72
C ASP A 198 7.02 -3.26 0.07
N LYS A 199 7.87 -3.43 1.09
CA LYS A 199 7.90 -4.66 1.92
C LYS A 199 6.59 -4.84 2.68
N LYS A 200 5.98 -3.75 3.15
CA LYS A 200 4.67 -3.78 3.83
C LYS A 200 3.56 -4.22 2.88
N ILE A 201 3.51 -3.68 1.66
CA ILE A 201 2.55 -4.13 0.65
C ILE A 201 2.77 -5.61 0.31
N MET A 202 4.02 -6.01 0.06
CA MET A 202 4.35 -7.40 -0.26
C MET A 202 4.05 -8.37 0.89
N ALA A 203 4.15 -7.93 2.14
CA ALA A 203 3.73 -8.71 3.30
C ALA A 203 2.23 -9.00 3.28
N ILE A 204 1.40 -7.98 3.05
CA ILE A 204 -0.06 -8.13 2.95
C ILE A 204 -0.42 -9.02 1.75
N LEU A 205 0.24 -8.83 0.60
CA LEU A 205 0.01 -9.63 -0.60
C LEU A 205 0.36 -11.11 -0.40
N ARG A 206 1.48 -11.41 0.26
CA ARG A 206 1.83 -12.80 0.61
C ARG A 206 0.78 -13.43 1.49
N ARG A 207 0.33 -12.72 2.52
CA ARG A 207 -0.75 -13.18 3.41
C ARG A 207 -2.05 -13.43 2.64
N LEU A 208 -2.42 -12.54 1.71
CA LEU A 208 -3.59 -12.73 0.84
C LEU A 208 -3.47 -14.04 0.04
N TYR A 209 -2.30 -14.30 -0.54
CA TYR A 209 -2.07 -15.50 -1.33
C TYR A 209 -2.00 -16.79 -0.50
N GLU A 210 -1.43 -16.75 0.69
CA GLU A 210 -1.46 -17.85 1.67
C GLU A 210 -2.91 -18.17 2.06
N LEU A 211 -3.71 -17.16 2.41
CA LEU A 211 -5.14 -17.30 2.72
C LEU A 211 -5.96 -17.81 1.52
N SER A 212 -5.43 -17.67 0.31
CA SER A 212 -6.07 -18.09 -0.94
C SER A 212 -5.61 -19.48 -1.40
N GLY A 213 -4.66 -20.10 -0.72
CA GLY A 213 -4.16 -21.44 -1.03
C GLY A 213 -3.09 -21.49 -2.13
N PHE A 214 -2.50 -20.36 -2.52
CA PHE A 214 -1.44 -20.34 -3.55
C PHE A 214 -0.09 -20.87 -3.06
N PHE A 215 0.09 -20.98 -1.74
CA PHE A 215 1.34 -21.40 -1.11
C PHE A 215 1.18 -22.62 -0.17
N ALA A 216 0.04 -23.31 -0.25
CA ALA A 216 -0.24 -24.51 0.55
C ALA A 216 0.61 -25.71 0.13
#